data_AF-A0A089P111-F1
#
_entry.id   AF-A0A089P111-F1
#
_cell.length_a   1.000
_cell.length_b   1.000
_cell.length_c   1.000
_cell.angle_alpha   90.00
_cell.angle_beta   90.00
_cell.angle_gamma   90.00
#
_symmetry.space_group_name_H-M   'P 1'
#
loop_
_entity.id
_entity.type
_entity.pdbx_description
1 polymer ?
#
loop_
_entity_poly.entity_id
_entity_poly.type
_entity_poly.pdbx_seq_one_letter_code
_entity_poly.pdbx_strand_id
1 'polypeptide(L)'
;MTPQEIKAKIQAAYTASLQNRAVMYGMRTSPLDHQFRDLKLYGRDAGADFADTNLGRIIDEAVAVAGRKQPSMELQVYGWGRAAIDGMAETLRHRTDLKVEISGSTVQLIWAEDNPALI
;
A
#
# COMPACT_ATOMS: atom_id res chain seq x y z
N MET A 1 -2.38 -0.61 -16.89
CA MET A 1 -2.12 0.59 -16.08
C MET A 1 -0.63 0.66 -15.82
N THR A 2 0.01 1.78 -16.14
CA THR A 2 1.43 2.02 -15.85
C THR A 2 1.63 2.34 -14.36
N PRO A 3 2.86 2.22 -13.82
CA PRO A 3 3.14 2.64 -12.45
C PRO A 3 2.73 4.09 -12.18
N GLN A 4 2.98 5.01 -13.11
CA GLN A 4 2.59 6.42 -12.97
C GLN A 4 1.07 6.60 -12.93
N GLU A 5 0.32 5.86 -13.74
CA GLU A 5 -1.14 5.88 -13.71
C GLU A 5 -1.69 5.35 -12.37
N ILE A 6 -1.05 4.33 -11.79
CA ILE A 6 -1.42 3.79 -10.48
C ILE A 6 -1.18 4.84 -9.38
N LYS A 7 0.03 5.42 -9.34
CA LYS A 7 0.37 6.50 -8.41
C LYS A 7 -0.63 7.65 -8.51
N ALA A 8 -0.89 8.14 -9.73
CA ALA A 8 -1.82 9.23 -9.97
C ALA A 8 -3.24 8.89 -9.51
N LYS A 9 -3.73 7.67 -9.75
CA LYS A 9 -5.06 7.21 -9.31
C LYS A 9 -5.19 7.27 -7.78
N ILE A 10 -4.21 6.75 -7.06
CA ILE A 10 -4.22 6.71 -5.58
C ILE A 10 -4.10 8.12 -5.01
N GLN A 11 -3.18 8.94 -5.54
CA GLN A 11 -3.00 10.33 -5.11
C GLN A 11 -4.24 11.19 -5.39
N ALA A 12 -4.88 11.03 -6.55
CA ALA A 12 -6.11 11.75 -6.87
C ALA A 12 -7.25 11.42 -5.90
N ALA A 13 -7.40 10.15 -5.51
CA ALA A 13 -8.36 9.73 -4.49
C ALA A 13 -8.08 10.38 -3.12
N TYR A 14 -6.79 10.45 -2.73
CA TYR A 14 -6.37 11.12 -1.50
C TYR A 14 -6.68 12.62 -1.54
N THR A 15 -6.28 13.34 -2.59
CA THR A 15 -6.55 14.78 -2.74
C THR A 15 -8.04 15.08 -2.74
N ALA A 16 -8.85 14.29 -3.46
CA ALA A 16 -10.30 14.44 -3.47
C ALA A 16 -10.91 14.21 -2.08
N SER A 17 -10.39 13.23 -1.32
CA SER A 17 -10.85 12.97 0.04
C SER A 17 -10.57 14.13 1.01
N LEU A 18 -9.41 14.80 0.87
CA LEU A 18 -9.03 15.93 1.71
C LEU A 18 -9.97 17.12 1.52
N GLN A 19 -10.43 17.36 0.29
CA GLN A 19 -11.40 18.41 -0.04
C GLN A 19 -12.81 18.12 0.49
N ASN A 20 -13.13 16.84 0.76
CA ASN A 20 -14.43 16.44 1.23
C ASN A 20 -14.54 16.52 2.76
N ARG A 21 -15.32 17.48 3.27
CA ARG A 21 -15.56 17.65 4.72
C ARG A 21 -16.31 16.49 5.38
N ALA A 22 -17.12 15.75 4.63
CA ALA A 22 -17.95 14.66 5.17
C ALA A 22 -17.18 13.34 5.36
N VAL A 23 -16.01 13.18 4.72
CA VAL A 23 -15.18 11.98 4.88
C VAL A 23 -14.48 12.03 6.22
N MET A 24 -14.77 11.04 7.07
CA MET A 24 -14.07 10.82 8.33
C MET A 24 -12.79 10.00 8.12
N TYR A 25 -11.81 10.21 9.01
CA TYR A 25 -10.65 9.33 9.13
C TYR A 25 -11.12 7.91 9.47
N GLY A 26 -10.77 6.93 8.63
CA GLY A 26 -11.01 5.51 8.87
C GLY A 26 -9.75 4.76 9.31
N MET A 27 -9.81 3.43 9.41
CA MET A 27 -8.62 2.60 9.69
C MET A 27 -7.56 2.73 8.57
N ARG A 28 -6.28 2.80 8.97
CA ARG A 28 -5.08 2.81 8.09
C ARG A 28 -4.66 1.42 7.61
N THR A 29 -5.11 0.41 8.33
CA THR A 29 -4.82 -1.00 8.07
C THR A 29 -5.67 -1.52 6.94
N SER A 30 -5.06 -2.32 6.08
CA SER A 30 -5.76 -2.95 4.98
C SER A 30 -6.64 -4.11 5.48
N PRO A 31 -7.89 -4.25 5.01
CA PRO A 31 -8.66 -5.48 5.17
C PRO A 31 -7.96 -6.71 4.58
N LEU A 32 -6.96 -6.52 3.69
CA LEU A 32 -6.12 -7.60 3.17
C LEU A 32 -5.24 -8.24 4.26
N ASP A 33 -5.06 -7.59 5.41
CA ASP A 33 -4.27 -8.11 6.54
C ASP A 33 -4.78 -9.50 6.96
N HIS A 34 -6.10 -9.73 6.94
CA HIS A 34 -6.67 -11.05 7.24
C HIS A 34 -6.31 -12.11 6.20
N GLN A 35 -6.18 -11.74 4.93
CA GLN A 35 -5.81 -12.66 3.85
C GLN A 35 -4.31 -12.99 3.88
N PHE A 36 -3.49 -12.07 4.39
CA PHE A 36 -2.04 -12.20 4.37
C PHE A 36 -1.51 -12.90 5.63
N ARG A 37 -2.24 -12.79 6.75
CA ARG A 37 -1.86 -13.30 8.07
C ARG A 37 -1.58 -14.80 8.10
N ASP A 38 -2.32 -15.61 7.34
CA ASP A 38 -2.18 -17.08 7.39
C ASP A 38 -1.13 -17.61 6.41
N LEU A 39 -0.61 -16.76 5.53
CA LEU A 39 0.39 -17.13 4.54
C LEU A 39 1.80 -17.06 5.13
N LYS A 40 2.64 -18.04 4.78
CA LYS A 40 4.05 -18.06 5.18
C LYS A 40 4.92 -18.08 3.93
N LEU A 41 5.48 -16.93 3.58
CA LEU A 41 6.38 -16.79 2.44
C LEU A 41 7.79 -16.50 2.95
N TYR A 42 8.80 -17.16 2.40
CA TYR A 42 10.19 -17.02 2.88
C TYR A 42 11.16 -16.53 1.80
N GLY A 43 10.88 -16.80 0.52
CA GLY A 43 11.73 -16.39 -0.60
C GLY A 43 11.40 -14.99 -1.12
N ARG A 44 12.40 -14.28 -1.65
CA ARG A 44 12.21 -12.97 -2.30
C ARG A 44 11.23 -13.07 -3.46
N ASP A 45 11.41 -14.07 -4.31
CA ASP A 45 10.55 -14.32 -5.47
C ASP A 45 9.12 -14.62 -5.03
N ALA A 46 8.93 -15.37 -3.93
CA ALA A 46 7.59 -15.64 -3.40
C ALA A 46 6.87 -14.36 -2.95
N GLY A 47 7.61 -13.42 -2.35
CA GLY A 47 7.07 -12.10 -1.99
C GLY A 47 6.75 -11.23 -3.21
N ALA A 48 7.60 -11.28 -4.24
CA ALA A 48 7.39 -10.57 -5.50
C ALA A 48 6.18 -11.11 -6.27
N ASP A 49 6.11 -12.44 -6.45
CA ASP A 49 4.99 -13.14 -7.09
C ASP A 49 3.67 -12.85 -6.39
N PHE A 50 3.70 -12.81 -5.06
CA PHE A 50 2.53 -12.47 -4.27
C PHE A 50 2.04 -11.04 -4.54
N ALA A 51 2.96 -10.07 -4.54
CA ALA A 51 2.66 -8.68 -4.81
C ALA A 51 2.08 -8.51 -6.21
N ASP A 52 2.67 -9.16 -7.21
CA ASP A 52 2.21 -9.11 -8.60
C ASP A 52 0.84 -9.77 -8.78
N THR A 53 0.64 -10.94 -8.18
CA THR A 53 -0.64 -11.67 -8.23
C THR A 53 -1.78 -10.86 -7.62
N ASN A 54 -1.50 -10.12 -6.54
CA ASN A 54 -2.50 -9.35 -5.81
C ASN A 54 -2.48 -7.85 -6.13
N LEU A 55 -1.70 -7.42 -7.12
CA LEU A 55 -1.46 -6.01 -7.42
C LEU A 55 -2.78 -5.24 -7.62
N GLY A 56 -3.73 -5.79 -8.37
CA GLY A 56 -5.04 -5.17 -8.59
C GLY A 56 -5.80 -4.92 -7.28
N ARG A 57 -5.84 -5.92 -6.39
CA ARG A 57 -6.51 -5.80 -5.08
C ARG A 57 -5.81 -4.79 -4.17
N ILE A 58 -4.48 -4.79 -4.17
CA ILE A 58 -3.68 -3.83 -3.40
C ILE A 58 -3.95 -2.40 -3.87
N ILE A 59 -4.07 -2.18 -5.19
CA ILE A 59 -4.39 -0.86 -5.75
C ILE A 59 -5.80 -0.42 -5.36
N ASP A 60 -6.79 -1.29 -5.49
CA ASP A 60 -8.18 -0.94 -5.16
C ASP A 60 -8.33 -0.60 -3.68
N GLU A 61 -7.64 -1.33 -2.80
CA GLU A 61 -7.62 -1.02 -1.37
C GLU A 61 -6.85 0.27 -1.08
N ALA A 62 -5.71 0.51 -1.73
CA ALA A 62 -4.97 1.76 -1.58
C ALA A 62 -5.82 2.97 -1.98
N VAL A 63 -6.63 2.87 -3.04
CA VAL A 63 -7.59 3.90 -3.45
C VAL A 63 -8.68 4.09 -2.39
N ALA A 64 -9.21 3.01 -1.81
CA ALA A 64 -10.21 3.08 -0.75
C ALA A 64 -9.66 3.74 0.53
N VAL A 65 -8.45 3.38 0.94
CA VAL A 65 -7.75 3.94 2.11
C VAL A 65 -7.39 5.41 1.87
N ALA A 66 -6.89 5.76 0.68
CA ALA A 66 -6.68 7.13 0.25
C ALA A 66 -7.97 7.95 0.30
N GLY A 67 -9.09 7.37 -0.14
CA GLY A 67 -10.43 7.94 -0.06
C GLY A 67 -10.94 8.24 1.36
N ARG A 68 -10.26 7.75 2.40
CA ARG A 68 -10.55 7.99 3.83
C ARG A 68 -9.57 8.97 4.48
N LYS A 69 -8.92 9.82 3.69
CA LYS A 69 -7.90 10.80 4.15
C LYS A 69 -6.66 10.18 4.78
N GLN A 70 -6.41 8.90 4.53
CA GLN A 70 -5.19 8.29 5.03
C GLN A 70 -4.03 8.59 4.07
N PRO A 71 -2.85 8.97 4.59
CA PRO A 71 -1.69 9.33 3.77
C PRO A 71 -0.91 8.10 3.28
N SER A 72 -1.21 6.94 3.85
CA SER A 72 -0.56 5.65 3.60
C SER A 72 -1.49 4.48 3.90
N MET A 73 -1.17 3.32 3.32
CA MET A 73 -1.76 2.03 3.66
C MET A 73 -0.70 1.14 4.30
N GLU A 74 -1.08 0.45 5.37
CA GLU A 74 -0.25 -0.58 5.99
C GLU A 74 -0.73 -1.97 5.59
N LEU A 75 0.22 -2.82 5.20
CA LEU A 75 0.03 -4.24 4.92
C LEU A 75 0.80 -5.05 5.96
N GLN A 76 0.07 -5.79 6.79
CA GLN A 76 0.66 -6.64 7.83
C GLN A 76 0.88 -8.06 7.29
N VAL A 77 2.15 -8.47 7.21
CA VAL A 77 2.58 -9.77 6.65
C VAL A 77 3.23 -10.64 7.73
N TYR A 78 2.46 -10.96 8.76
CA TYR A 78 2.92 -11.80 9.87
C TYR A 78 3.33 -13.19 9.40
N GLY A 79 4.44 -13.72 9.93
CA GLY A 79 4.91 -15.06 9.60
C GLY A 79 5.72 -15.16 8.30
N TRP A 80 5.90 -14.05 7.58
CA TRP A 80 6.75 -13.99 6.40
C TRP A 80 8.21 -13.83 6.79
N GLY A 81 9.09 -14.50 6.04
CA GLY A 81 10.52 -14.31 6.10
C GLY A 81 10.92 -12.96 5.52
N ARG A 82 12.03 -12.40 6.03
CA ARG A 82 12.50 -11.06 5.64
C ARG A 82 12.67 -10.90 4.13
N ALA A 83 13.22 -11.91 3.45
CA ALA A 83 13.41 -11.86 2.01
C ALA A 83 12.08 -11.72 1.23
N ALA A 84 11.00 -12.38 1.68
CA ALA A 84 9.68 -12.23 1.06
C ALA A 84 9.11 -10.82 1.27
N ILE A 85 9.29 -10.25 2.47
CA ILE A 85 8.89 -8.86 2.74
C ILE A 85 9.65 -7.90 1.83
N ASP A 86 10.96 -8.08 1.69
CA ASP A 86 11.79 -7.22 0.84
C ASP A 86 11.41 -7.36 -0.64
N GLY A 87 11.14 -8.59 -1.13
CA GLY A 87 10.69 -8.85 -2.50
C GLY A 87 9.32 -8.25 -2.82
N MET A 88 8.38 -8.34 -1.86
CA MET A 88 7.09 -7.66 -1.96
C MET A 88 7.26 -6.14 -2.02
N ALA A 89 8.05 -5.57 -1.10
CA ALA A 89 8.25 -4.12 -1.04
C ALA A 89 8.91 -3.57 -2.31
N GLU A 90 9.93 -4.25 -2.83
CA GLU A 90 10.58 -3.88 -4.09
C GLU A 90 9.62 -3.95 -5.29
N THR A 91 8.84 -5.02 -5.37
CA THR A 91 7.84 -5.19 -6.43
C THR A 91 6.81 -4.09 -6.37
N LEU A 92 6.31 -3.76 -5.18
CA LEU A 92 5.34 -2.67 -5.01
C LEU A 92 5.93 -1.31 -5.42
N ARG A 93 7.18 -1.00 -5.07
CA ARG A 93 7.85 0.24 -5.55
C ARG A 93 7.88 0.27 -7.08
N HIS A 94 8.36 -0.81 -7.70
CA HIS A 94 8.50 -0.89 -9.14
C HIS A 94 7.16 -0.81 -9.88
N ARG A 95 6.12 -1.46 -9.35
CA ARG A 95 4.81 -1.56 -10.01
C ARG A 95 3.90 -0.36 -9.75
N THR A 96 4.12 0.40 -8.69
CA THR A 96 3.23 1.50 -8.30
C THR A 96 3.88 2.88 -8.32
N ASP A 97 5.21 2.97 -8.43
CA ASP A 97 5.98 4.22 -8.30
C ASP A 97 5.77 4.96 -6.95
N LEU A 98 5.20 4.27 -5.97
CA LEU A 98 4.99 4.79 -4.62
C LEU A 98 6.21 4.55 -3.73
N LYS A 99 6.36 5.40 -2.72
CA LYS A 99 7.31 5.15 -1.64
C LYS A 99 6.81 3.97 -0.81
N VAL A 100 7.70 3.00 -0.57
CA VAL A 100 7.40 1.82 0.25
C VAL A 100 8.42 1.68 1.37
N GLU A 101 7.94 1.74 2.61
CA GLU A 101 8.73 1.55 3.83
C GLU A 101 8.43 0.19 4.48
N ILE A 102 9.41 -0.35 5.20
CA ILE A 102 9.29 -1.63 5.90
C ILE A 102 9.61 -1.38 7.38
N SER A 103 8.68 -1.75 8.26
CA SER A 103 8.87 -1.71 9.71
C SER A 103 8.48 -3.06 10.29
N GLY A 104 9.48 -3.87 10.68
CA GLY A 104 9.26 -5.24 11.14
C GLY A 104 8.55 -6.10 10.07
N SER A 105 7.33 -6.54 10.38
CA SER A 105 6.46 -7.32 9.50
C SER A 105 5.40 -6.47 8.76
N THR A 106 5.59 -5.15 8.72
CA THR A 106 4.65 -4.23 8.10
C THR A 106 5.29 -3.58 6.88
N VAL A 107 4.61 -3.66 5.74
CA VAL A 107 4.94 -2.94 4.50
C VAL A 107 3.99 -1.76 4.39
N GLN A 108 4.52 -0.54 4.35
CA GLN A 108 3.74 0.68 4.26
C GLN A 108 3.88 1.30 2.88
N LEU A 109 2.76 1.48 2.17
CA LEU A 109 2.71 2.20 0.89
C LEU A 109 2.29 3.65 1.18
N ILE A 110 3.13 4.61 0.80
CA ILE A 110 2.95 6.03 1.10
C ILE A 110 2.70 6.79 -0.21
N TRP A 111 1.59 7.53 -0.27
CA TRP A 111 1.20 8.35 -1.42
C TRP A 111 1.04 9.83 -1.12
N ALA A 112 0.92 10.20 0.16
CA ALA A 112 1.18 11.57 0.57
C ALA A 112 2.68 11.82 0.37
N GLU A 113 3.02 12.60 -0.66
CA GLU A 113 4.33 13.24 -0.69
C GLU A 113 4.42 14.19 0.51
N ASP A 114 5.63 14.50 0.98
CA ASP A 114 5.84 15.62 1.91
C ASP A 114 5.31 16.88 1.22
N ASN A 115 4.01 17.13 1.37
CA ASN A 115 3.33 18.26 0.77
C ASN A 115 3.33 19.36 1.83
N PRO A 116 4.25 20.33 1.75
CA PRO A 116 4.30 21.44 2.71
C PRO A 116 3.03 22.30 2.72
N ALA A 117 2.09 22.10 1.78
CA ALA A 117 0.78 22.75 1.77
C ALA A 117 -0.29 22.06 2.64
N LEU A 118 0.05 20.98 3.36
CA LEU A 118 -0.85 20.27 4.29
C LEU A 118 -0.60 20.58 5.77
N ILE A 119 0.16 21.65 6.08
CA ILE A 119 0.34 22.22 7.42
C ILE A 119 -0.42 23.54 7.52
#